data_AF-A0A7V0XUN0-F1
#
_entry.id   AF-A0A7V0XUN0-F1
#
_cell.length_a   1.000
_cell.length_b   1.000
_cell.length_c   1.000
_cell.angle_alpha   90.00
_cell.angle_beta   90.00
_cell.angle_gamma   90.00
#
_symmetry.space_group_name_H-M   'P 1'
#
loop_
_entity.id
_entity.type
_entity.pdbx_description
1 polymer ?
#
loop_
_entity_poly.entity_id
_entity_poly.type
_entity_poly.pdbx_seq_one_letter_code
_entity_poly.pdbx_strand_id
1 'polypeptide(L)'
;MKVKNKQNGYVIILVLGVVSVLFILVTGLASLVINESYSSHRSQDNLVSLQIAEAGINYYTWFLNHFPGDFQNGYGVEGPYSHDYYDGNGNKLGFYSLDITPPAAGSTICTIRSTGYTERGLAKSRVVEAQVGLPSLAKFAFLTHSDIWFGTGETVDGMLHSNGGIRFDGIATNLITSARPTYICQPFHGCNPAATRNGIWGSGGPESFWEYPVAAIDFAAVSGSLSSLRDAAMVPGGGHYLEPTRANEYGYQIILKSNSTATPNDDSYDLYKVTNTWQTSGWTPDGGNRNYRDKIRNRSWVGNYAMPASGIIFVEDNVWVSGQTSSRTTIAAAVFPEAPNKYVSIV
;
A
#
# COMPACT_ATOMS: atom_id res chain seq x y z
N MET A 1 69.95 -36.97 77.50
CA MET A 1 69.00 -37.33 76.41
C MET A 1 67.99 -36.17 76.29
N LYS A 2 68.13 -35.29 75.29
CA LYS A 2 67.20 -34.15 75.09
C LYS A 2 66.09 -34.57 74.13
N VAL A 3 64.88 -34.70 74.65
CA VAL A 3 63.67 -34.95 73.83
C VAL A 3 63.25 -33.64 73.17
N LYS A 4 63.40 -33.54 71.85
CA LYS A 4 62.87 -32.43 71.05
C LYS A 4 61.43 -32.77 70.65
N ASN A 5 60.45 -32.14 71.31
CA ASN A 5 59.06 -32.14 70.84
C ASN A 5 58.96 -31.25 69.59
N LYS A 6 58.69 -31.86 68.43
CA LYS A 6 58.38 -31.16 67.18
C LYS A 6 56.87 -30.93 67.10
N GLN A 7 56.40 -29.71 67.33
CA GLN A 7 55.02 -29.32 67.00
C GLN A 7 54.92 -28.95 65.52
N ASN A 8 54.69 -29.95 64.66
CA ASN A 8 54.66 -29.77 63.19
C ASN A 8 53.26 -29.92 62.56
N GLY A 9 52.17 -29.98 63.36
CA GLY A 9 50.81 -30.24 62.84
C GLY A 9 49.93 -29.01 62.61
N TYR A 10 50.10 -27.94 63.40
CA TYR A 10 49.16 -26.79 63.40
C TYR A 10 49.29 -25.91 62.15
N VAL A 11 50.49 -25.83 61.57
CA VAL A 11 50.77 -25.05 60.34
C VAL A 11 50.08 -25.66 59.12
N ILE A 12 49.98 -26.99 59.05
CA ILE A 12 49.35 -27.70 57.92
C ILE A 12 47.86 -27.37 57.83
N ILE A 13 47.15 -27.32 58.95
CA ILE A 13 45.71 -26.99 59.01
C ILE A 13 45.47 -25.55 58.54
N LEU A 14 46.33 -24.61 58.96
CA LEU A 14 46.23 -23.21 58.61
C LEU A 14 46.51 -22.98 57.11
N VAL A 15 47.52 -23.68 56.55
CA VAL A 15 47.82 -23.66 55.11
C VAL A 15 46.68 -24.27 54.29
N LEU A 16 46.10 -25.38 54.73
CA LEU A 16 44.94 -25.99 54.07
C LEU A 16 43.72 -25.06 54.06
N GLY A 17 43.48 -24.35 55.17
CA GLY A 17 42.43 -23.34 55.26
C GLY A 17 42.62 -22.20 54.25
N VAL A 18 43.83 -21.67 54.12
CA VAL A 18 44.14 -20.61 53.15
C VAL A 18 44.00 -21.11 51.70
N VAL A 19 44.53 -22.31 51.40
CA VAL A 19 44.45 -22.89 50.05
C VAL A 19 43.01 -23.19 49.64
N SER A 20 42.18 -23.69 50.56
CA SER A 20 40.76 -23.95 50.27
C SER A 20 39.97 -22.66 50.01
N VAL A 21 40.20 -21.60 50.78
CA VAL A 21 39.61 -20.28 50.51
C VAL A 21 40.06 -19.73 49.14
N LEU A 22 41.36 -19.82 48.84
CA LEU A 22 41.88 -19.40 47.53
C LEU A 22 41.28 -20.22 46.39
N PHE A 23 41.09 -21.53 46.57
CA PHE A 23 40.48 -22.39 45.55
C PHE A 23 39.00 -22.04 45.31
N ILE A 24 38.24 -21.73 46.36
CA ILE A 24 36.86 -21.24 46.25
C ILE A 24 36.82 -19.90 45.50
N LEU A 25 37.76 -18.99 45.79
CA LEU A 25 37.84 -17.70 45.09
C LEU A 25 38.16 -17.87 43.60
N VAL A 26 39.13 -18.73 43.25
CA VAL A 26 39.49 -19.00 41.85
C VAL A 26 38.34 -19.64 41.08
N THR A 27 37.66 -20.62 41.66
CA THR A 27 36.50 -21.27 41.02
C THR A 27 35.29 -20.33 40.89
N GLY A 28 35.07 -19.46 41.88
CA GLY A 28 34.08 -18.39 41.82
C GLY A 28 34.35 -17.41 40.67
N LEU A 29 35.59 -16.92 40.55
CA LEU A 29 36.00 -16.03 39.47
C LEU A 29 35.89 -16.68 38.09
N ALA A 30 36.33 -17.94 37.95
CA ALA A 30 36.21 -18.68 36.69
C ALA A 30 34.74 -18.83 36.27
N SER A 31 33.84 -19.10 37.22
CA SER A 31 32.41 -19.21 36.96
C SER A 31 31.79 -17.88 36.54
N LEU A 32 32.22 -16.76 37.13
CA LEU A 32 31.76 -15.42 36.74
C LEU A 32 32.19 -15.08 35.31
N VAL A 33 33.45 -15.36 34.93
CA VAL A 33 33.94 -15.10 33.56
C VAL A 33 33.16 -15.92 32.53
N ILE A 34 32.87 -17.19 32.81
CA ILE A 34 32.07 -18.03 31.92
C ILE A 34 30.64 -17.49 31.79
N ASN A 35 30.01 -17.09 32.90
CA ASN A 35 28.66 -16.54 32.88
C ASN A 35 28.59 -15.17 32.16
N GLU A 36 29.57 -14.31 32.37
CA GLU A 36 29.73 -13.03 31.65
C GLU A 36 29.87 -13.26 30.15
N SER A 37 30.75 -14.19 29.74
CA SER A 37 30.94 -14.56 28.33
C SER A 37 29.64 -15.11 27.71
N TYR A 38 28.95 -16.01 28.40
CA TYR A 38 27.68 -16.57 27.93
C TYR A 38 26.60 -15.50 27.81
N SER A 39 26.48 -14.62 28.81
CA SER A 39 25.53 -13.50 28.81
C SER A 39 25.80 -12.53 27.66
N SER A 40 27.07 -12.18 27.45
CA SER A 40 27.52 -11.32 26.36
C SER A 40 27.19 -11.91 24.99
N HIS A 41 27.53 -13.18 24.75
CA HIS A 41 27.20 -13.86 23.50
C HIS A 41 25.69 -13.99 23.28
N ARG A 42 24.91 -14.27 24.33
CA ARG A 42 23.46 -14.30 24.25
C ARG A 42 22.87 -12.93 23.90
N SER A 43 23.43 -11.85 24.43
CA SER A 43 23.03 -10.48 24.07
C SER A 43 23.34 -10.16 22.61
N GLN A 44 24.49 -10.59 22.11
CA GLN A 44 24.84 -10.47 20.68
C GLN A 44 23.86 -11.27 19.81
N ASP A 45 23.62 -12.53 20.14
CA ASP A 45 22.72 -13.41 19.38
C ASP A 45 21.28 -12.86 19.36
N ASN A 46 20.83 -12.16 20.41
CA ASN A 46 19.53 -11.48 20.41
C ASN A 46 19.44 -10.35 19.37
N LEU A 47 20.52 -9.60 19.16
CA LEU A 47 20.57 -8.53 18.15
C LEU A 47 20.70 -9.12 16.75
N VAL A 48 21.56 -10.11 16.59
CA VAL A 48 21.77 -10.79 15.29
C VAL A 48 20.50 -11.51 14.84
N SER A 49 19.79 -12.22 15.74
CA SER A 49 18.50 -12.84 15.39
C SER A 49 17.45 -11.83 14.95
N LEU A 50 17.42 -10.62 15.53
CA LEU A 50 16.54 -9.54 15.09
C LEU A 50 16.93 -9.06 13.68
N GLN A 51 18.21 -8.80 13.43
CA GLN A 51 18.71 -8.38 12.12
C GLN A 51 18.44 -9.42 11.03
N ILE A 52 18.61 -10.71 11.35
CA ILE A 52 18.28 -11.83 10.46
C ILE A 52 16.78 -11.84 10.14
N ALA A 53 15.92 -11.61 11.15
CA ALA A 53 14.48 -11.52 10.94
C ALA A 53 14.11 -10.32 10.04
N GLU A 54 14.69 -9.14 10.26
CA GLU A 54 14.51 -7.95 9.42
C GLU A 54 14.98 -8.18 7.98
N ALA A 55 16.10 -8.89 7.79
CA ALA A 55 16.58 -9.27 6.47
C ALA A 55 15.54 -10.11 5.71
N GLY A 56 14.85 -11.03 6.38
CA GLY A 56 13.76 -11.79 5.79
C GLY A 56 12.58 -10.92 5.35
N ILE A 57 12.20 -9.91 6.14
CA ILE A 57 11.16 -8.94 5.75
C ILE A 57 11.58 -8.17 4.51
N ASN A 58 12.81 -7.66 4.48
CA ASN A 58 13.33 -6.89 3.35
C ASN A 58 13.41 -7.74 2.08
N TYR A 59 13.90 -8.98 2.19
CA TYR A 59 13.93 -9.93 1.08
C TYR A 59 12.53 -10.16 0.51
N TYR A 60 11.54 -10.47 1.37
CA TYR A 60 10.22 -10.80 0.87
C TYR A 60 9.46 -9.59 0.33
N THR A 61 9.73 -8.39 0.88
CA THR A 61 9.25 -7.13 0.31
C THR A 61 9.82 -6.89 -1.08
N TRP A 62 11.12 -7.13 -1.27
CA TRP A 62 11.74 -7.10 -2.60
C TRP A 62 11.12 -8.13 -3.54
N PHE A 63 10.88 -9.36 -3.07
CA PHE A 63 10.29 -10.44 -3.86
C PHE A 63 8.89 -10.05 -4.37
N LEU A 64 7.99 -9.60 -3.48
CA LEU A 64 6.64 -9.18 -3.85
C LEU A 64 6.61 -7.99 -4.83
N ASN A 65 7.60 -7.10 -4.77
CA ASN A 65 7.73 -6.00 -5.73
C ASN A 65 8.10 -6.48 -7.14
N HIS A 66 8.79 -7.61 -7.28
CA HIS A 66 9.20 -8.17 -8.58
C HIS A 66 8.24 -9.24 -9.09
N PHE A 67 7.57 -9.95 -8.18
CA PHE A 67 6.60 -11.00 -8.48
C PHE A 67 5.26 -10.70 -7.79
N PRO A 68 4.50 -9.68 -8.26
CA PRO A 68 3.23 -9.34 -7.66
C PRO A 68 2.26 -10.52 -7.70
N GLY A 69 1.68 -10.88 -6.56
CA GLY A 69 0.69 -11.96 -6.44
C GLY A 69 1.26 -13.34 -6.13
N ASP A 70 2.59 -13.52 -6.12
CA ASP A 70 3.22 -14.75 -5.65
C ASP A 70 3.42 -14.68 -4.12
N PHE A 71 2.45 -15.21 -3.38
CA PHE A 71 2.53 -15.35 -1.93
C PHE A 71 3.21 -16.66 -1.50
N GLN A 72 3.75 -17.43 -2.45
CA GLN A 72 4.34 -18.74 -2.24
C GLN A 72 5.86 -18.79 -2.49
N ASN A 73 6.48 -17.62 -2.63
CA ASN A 73 7.92 -17.45 -2.82
C ASN A 73 8.47 -18.25 -4.02
N GLY A 74 7.67 -18.46 -5.07
CA GLY A 74 8.04 -19.22 -6.26
C GLY A 74 8.01 -20.74 -6.11
N TYR A 75 7.65 -21.29 -4.94
CA TYR A 75 7.64 -22.74 -4.70
C TYR A 75 6.32 -23.42 -5.07
N GLY A 76 5.24 -22.66 -5.25
CA GLY A 76 3.91 -23.20 -5.57
C GLY A 76 3.23 -23.96 -4.43
N VAL A 77 3.82 -23.93 -3.23
CA VAL A 77 3.31 -24.57 -2.00
C VAL A 77 3.38 -23.57 -0.86
N GLU A 78 2.48 -23.69 0.12
CA GLU A 78 2.50 -22.87 1.32
C GLU A 78 3.79 -23.09 2.13
N GLY A 79 4.24 -22.03 2.81
CA GLY A 79 5.46 -22.00 3.58
C GLY A 79 5.41 -22.84 4.87
N PRO A 80 6.40 -22.69 5.76
CA PRO A 80 7.35 -21.58 5.79
C PRO A 80 8.58 -21.76 4.87
N TYR A 81 9.12 -20.65 4.36
CA TYR A 81 10.31 -20.64 3.48
C TYR A 81 11.56 -20.28 4.28
N SER A 82 12.60 -21.12 4.21
CA SER A 82 13.84 -20.91 4.95
C SER A 82 14.97 -20.45 4.02
N HIS A 83 15.70 -19.42 4.44
CA HIS A 83 16.85 -18.89 3.71
C HIS A 83 18.02 -18.62 4.65
N ASP A 84 19.22 -18.97 4.22
CA ASP A 84 20.44 -18.73 4.96
C ASP A 84 20.84 -17.26 4.92
N TYR A 85 21.38 -16.76 6.04
CA TYR A 85 21.87 -15.39 6.18
C TYR A 85 23.39 -15.38 6.40
N TYR A 86 24.09 -14.60 5.59
CA TYR A 86 25.55 -14.54 5.56
C TYR A 86 26.05 -13.13 5.92
N ASP A 87 27.26 -13.06 6.49
CA ASP A 87 27.98 -11.80 6.68
C ASP A 87 28.60 -11.28 5.36
N GLY A 88 29.20 -10.09 5.39
CA GLY A 88 29.89 -9.50 4.23
C GLY A 88 31.10 -10.29 3.74
N ASN A 89 31.55 -11.30 4.50
CA ASN A 89 32.67 -12.18 4.17
C ASN A 89 32.20 -13.55 3.69
N GLY A 90 30.89 -13.80 3.62
CA GLY A 90 30.29 -15.07 3.19
C GLY A 90 30.16 -16.13 4.28
N ASN A 91 30.41 -15.82 5.56
CA ASN A 91 30.17 -16.77 6.65
C ASN A 91 28.69 -16.78 7.00
N LYS A 92 28.13 -17.98 7.21
CA LYS A 92 26.78 -18.13 7.71
C LYS A 92 26.72 -17.56 9.14
N LEU A 93 25.72 -16.72 9.40
CA LEU A 93 25.41 -16.22 10.75
C LEU A 93 24.14 -16.87 11.31
N GLY A 94 23.32 -17.45 10.43
CA GLY A 94 22.06 -18.08 10.77
C GLY A 94 21.16 -18.24 9.56
N PHE A 95 19.85 -18.27 9.81
CA PHE A 95 18.84 -18.36 8.77
C PHE A 95 17.54 -17.69 9.25
N TYR A 96 16.73 -17.22 8.31
CA TYR A 96 15.37 -16.75 8.59
C TYR A 96 14.34 -17.69 7.97
N SER A 97 13.19 -17.78 8.62
CA SER A 97 12.03 -18.55 8.18
C SER A 97 10.85 -17.62 7.97
N LEU A 98 10.28 -17.64 6.77
CA LEU A 98 9.19 -16.76 6.34
C LEU A 98 7.86 -17.50 6.34
N ASP A 99 6.88 -16.92 7.03
CA ASP A 99 5.49 -17.33 7.04
C ASP A 99 4.65 -16.18 6.45
N ILE A 100 3.94 -16.47 5.35
CA ILE A 100 3.28 -15.47 4.52
C ILE A 100 1.78 -15.71 4.57
N THR A 101 1.05 -14.70 5.05
CA THR A 101 -0.42 -14.72 5.00
C THR A 101 -0.89 -13.86 3.83
N PRO A 102 -1.52 -14.46 2.80
CA PRO A 102 -1.99 -13.72 1.62
C PRO A 102 -3.09 -12.72 2.00
N PRO A 103 -3.31 -11.69 1.17
CA PRO A 103 -4.35 -10.70 1.42
C PRO A 103 -5.74 -11.32 1.42
N ALA A 104 -6.61 -10.82 2.31
CA ALA A 104 -8.04 -11.12 2.26
C ALA A 104 -8.66 -10.60 0.95
N ALA A 105 -9.77 -11.20 0.52
CA ALA A 105 -10.50 -10.76 -0.67
C ALA A 105 -10.80 -9.25 -0.63
N GLY A 106 -10.39 -8.53 -1.67
CA GLY A 106 -10.56 -7.07 -1.79
C GLY A 106 -9.55 -6.23 -0.99
N SER A 107 -8.53 -6.84 -0.37
CA SER A 107 -7.38 -6.16 0.23
C SER A 107 -6.13 -6.38 -0.63
N THR A 108 -5.20 -5.44 -0.59
CA THR A 108 -3.83 -5.63 -1.13
C THR A 108 -2.81 -5.89 -0.02
N ILE A 109 -3.25 -5.89 1.25
CA ILE A 109 -2.37 -6.01 2.41
C ILE A 109 -2.09 -7.48 2.70
N CYS A 110 -0.84 -7.87 2.53
CA CYS A 110 -0.25 -9.15 2.91
C CYS A 110 0.48 -9.00 4.25
N THR A 111 0.49 -10.06 5.06
CA THR A 111 1.29 -10.11 6.29
C THR A 111 2.49 -11.00 6.08
N ILE A 112 3.69 -10.46 6.33
CA ILE A 112 4.97 -11.16 6.26
C ILE A 112 5.45 -11.35 7.69
N ARG A 113 5.59 -12.60 8.12
CA ARG A 113 6.18 -12.95 9.40
C ARG A 113 7.53 -13.61 9.19
N SER A 114 8.59 -12.98 9.65
CA SER A 114 9.96 -13.48 9.53
C SER A 114 10.52 -13.86 10.89
N THR A 115 10.93 -15.11 11.05
CA THR A 115 11.57 -15.62 12.27
C THR A 115 13.06 -15.82 12.03
N GLY A 116 13.90 -15.08 12.74
CA GLY A 116 15.36 -15.15 12.64
C GLY A 116 15.98 -16.10 13.68
N TYR A 117 16.85 -16.99 13.20
CA TYR A 117 17.63 -17.94 13.99
C TYR A 117 19.11 -17.67 13.79
N THR A 118 19.88 -17.61 14.87
CA THR A 118 21.34 -17.52 14.84
C THR A 118 21.96 -18.91 14.81
N GLU A 119 23.04 -19.10 14.08
CA GLU A 119 23.78 -20.38 14.00
C GLU A 119 24.33 -20.81 15.37
N ARG A 120 24.79 -19.85 16.18
CA ARG A 120 25.31 -20.10 17.53
C ARG A 120 24.25 -20.64 18.51
N GLY A 121 22.98 -20.29 18.28
CA GLY A 121 21.83 -20.85 19.01
C GLY A 121 21.77 -20.55 20.51
N LEU A 122 22.49 -19.55 21.04
CA LEU A 122 22.48 -19.24 22.49
C LEU A 122 21.30 -18.36 22.91
N ALA A 123 20.68 -17.66 21.95
CA ALA A 123 19.49 -16.84 22.16
C ALA A 123 18.22 -17.53 21.63
N LYS A 124 17.08 -17.08 22.17
CA LYS A 124 15.78 -17.36 21.56
C LYS A 124 15.69 -16.66 20.20
N SER A 125 15.03 -17.28 19.24
CA SER A 125 14.69 -16.65 17.97
C SER A 125 13.91 -15.34 18.17
N ARG A 126 13.94 -14.48 17.15
CA ARG A 126 13.17 -13.24 17.09
C ARG A 126 12.22 -13.28 15.91
N VAL A 127 11.02 -12.77 16.12
CA VAL A 127 9.99 -12.68 15.08
C VAL A 127 9.75 -11.21 14.80
N VAL A 128 9.80 -10.84 13.53
CA VAL A 128 9.39 -9.54 13.02
C VAL A 128 8.18 -9.78 12.11
N GLU A 129 7.16 -8.96 12.26
CA GLU A 129 5.97 -9.00 11.43
C GLU A 129 5.80 -7.64 10.74
N ALA A 130 5.58 -7.68 9.43
CA ALA A 130 5.32 -6.49 8.63
C ALA A 130 4.07 -6.71 7.77
N GLN A 131 3.24 -5.67 7.69
CA GLN A 131 2.11 -5.61 6.77
C GLN A 131 2.51 -4.77 5.58
N VAL A 132 2.51 -5.38 4.40
CA VAL A 132 2.87 -4.71 3.15
C VAL A 132 1.71 -4.82 2.17
N GLY A 133 1.49 -3.78 1.37
CA GLY A 133 0.46 -3.83 0.36
C GLY A 133 0.69 -2.80 -0.73
N LEU A 134 0.13 -3.08 -1.91
CA LEU A 134 0.15 -2.12 -3.00
C LEU A 134 -0.71 -0.91 -2.62
N PRO A 135 -0.16 0.32 -2.69
CA PRO A 135 -0.94 1.51 -2.40
C PRO A 135 -2.10 1.61 -3.41
N SER A 136 -3.33 1.68 -2.90
CA SER A 136 -4.50 1.88 -3.76
C SER A 136 -4.52 3.31 -4.30
N LEU A 137 -4.80 3.46 -5.60
CA LEU A 137 -5.07 4.76 -6.20
C LEU A 137 -6.38 5.39 -5.66
N ALA A 138 -7.27 4.59 -5.09
CA ALA A 138 -8.51 5.06 -4.47
C ALA A 138 -8.29 5.85 -3.16
N LYS A 139 -7.05 6.00 -2.67
CA LYS A 139 -6.74 6.89 -1.54
C LYS A 139 -6.78 8.38 -1.94
N PHE A 140 -6.65 8.67 -3.23
CA PHE A 140 -6.70 10.03 -3.75
C PHE A 140 -8.15 10.42 -4.01
N ALA A 141 -8.56 11.57 -3.48
CA ALA A 141 -9.79 12.22 -3.86
C ALA A 141 -9.70 12.72 -5.31
N PHE A 142 -8.52 13.20 -5.71
CA PHE A 142 -8.23 13.62 -7.08
C PHE A 142 -6.87 13.10 -7.51
N LEU A 143 -6.85 12.41 -8.65
CA LEU A 143 -5.65 11.88 -9.29
C LEU A 143 -5.70 12.22 -10.78
N THR A 144 -4.80 13.08 -11.25
CA THR A 144 -4.79 13.55 -12.65
C THR A 144 -3.41 13.48 -13.30
N HIS A 145 -3.38 13.31 -14.63
CA HIS A 145 -2.15 13.36 -15.41
C HIS A 145 -1.84 14.79 -15.93
N SER A 146 -2.80 15.71 -15.83
CA SER A 146 -2.74 17.06 -16.41
C SER A 146 -2.59 18.15 -15.36
N ASP A 147 -2.30 19.36 -15.82
CA ASP A 147 -2.38 20.55 -14.98
C ASP A 147 -3.83 20.74 -14.47
N ILE A 148 -3.99 21.23 -13.24
CA ILE A 148 -5.29 21.44 -12.60
C ILE A 148 -5.31 22.71 -11.75
N TRP A 149 -6.49 23.31 -11.61
CA TRP A 149 -6.71 24.49 -10.77
C TRP A 149 -7.92 24.29 -9.85
N PHE A 150 -7.72 24.53 -8.55
CA PHE A 150 -8.76 24.63 -7.54
C PHE A 150 -8.95 26.08 -7.07
N GLY A 151 -10.19 26.57 -7.06
CA GLY A 151 -10.56 27.96 -6.79
C GLY A 151 -10.75 28.32 -5.31
N THR A 152 -10.90 29.62 -5.02
CA THR A 152 -10.96 30.22 -3.66
C THR A 152 -12.21 29.92 -2.82
N GLY A 153 -13.05 28.96 -3.23
CA GLY A 153 -14.20 28.49 -2.46
C GLY A 153 -14.30 26.97 -2.39
N GLU A 154 -13.27 26.27 -2.88
CA GLU A 154 -13.28 24.81 -2.99
C GLU A 154 -12.57 24.20 -1.79
N THR A 155 -13.16 23.12 -1.26
CA THR A 155 -12.54 22.29 -0.23
C THR A 155 -12.24 20.93 -0.83
N VAL A 156 -10.98 20.52 -0.76
CA VAL A 156 -10.52 19.22 -1.22
C VAL A 156 -10.34 18.31 -0.01
N ASP A 157 -11.30 17.41 0.16
CA ASP A 157 -11.30 16.43 1.23
C ASP A 157 -10.66 15.11 0.80
N GLY A 158 -9.37 14.96 1.11
CA GLY A 158 -8.57 13.77 0.78
C GLY A 158 -7.27 14.10 0.05
N MET A 159 -6.49 13.07 -0.27
CA MET A 159 -5.21 13.25 -0.95
C MET A 159 -5.43 13.71 -2.39
N LEU A 160 -4.56 14.59 -2.89
CA LEU A 160 -4.57 15.06 -4.27
C LEU A 160 -3.21 14.80 -4.94
N HIS A 161 -3.23 14.31 -6.18
CA HIS A 161 -2.03 14.14 -6.99
C HIS A 161 -2.22 14.59 -8.43
N SER A 162 -1.22 15.28 -8.99
CA SER A 162 -1.11 15.56 -10.41
C SER A 162 0.29 15.24 -10.96
N ASN A 163 0.36 14.57 -12.12
CA ASN A 163 1.63 14.49 -12.88
C ASN A 163 2.00 15.81 -13.59
N GLY A 164 1.08 16.77 -13.63
CA GLY A 164 1.25 18.14 -14.09
C GLY A 164 1.39 19.13 -12.92
N GLY A 165 1.13 20.40 -13.20
CA GLY A 165 1.11 21.47 -12.22
C GLY A 165 -0.24 21.66 -11.53
N ILE A 166 -0.21 22.13 -10.28
CA ILE A 166 -1.39 22.38 -9.47
C ILE A 166 -1.41 23.84 -9.07
N ARG A 167 -2.46 24.56 -9.49
CA ARG A 167 -2.83 25.82 -8.87
C ARG A 167 -3.84 25.55 -7.76
N PHE A 168 -3.50 25.83 -6.52
CA PHE A 168 -4.35 25.54 -5.37
C PHE A 168 -4.70 26.82 -4.59
N ASP A 169 -5.91 27.34 -4.81
CA ASP A 169 -6.42 28.53 -4.13
C ASP A 169 -7.46 28.21 -3.04
N GLY A 170 -7.80 26.94 -2.83
CA GLY A 170 -8.82 26.46 -1.90
C GLY A 170 -8.29 25.98 -0.53
N ILE A 171 -9.07 25.13 0.14
CA ILE A 171 -8.73 24.51 1.43
C ILE A 171 -8.49 23.02 1.23
N ALA A 172 -7.35 22.50 1.69
CA ALA A 172 -7.07 21.07 1.70
C ALA A 172 -7.09 20.50 3.12
N THR A 173 -7.62 19.29 3.26
CA THR A 173 -7.58 18.55 4.53
C THR A 173 -6.52 17.45 4.55
N ASN A 174 -5.83 17.21 3.43
CA ASN A 174 -4.77 16.21 3.31
C ASN A 174 -3.71 16.62 2.27
N LEU A 175 -2.72 15.75 2.07
CA LEU A 175 -1.56 15.95 1.20
C LEU A 175 -1.95 16.25 -0.27
N ILE A 176 -1.33 17.29 -0.83
CA ILE A 176 -1.40 17.69 -2.23
C ILE A 176 -0.02 17.47 -2.84
N THR A 177 0.06 16.69 -3.90
CA THR A 177 1.33 16.25 -4.48
C THR A 177 1.41 16.54 -5.98
N SER A 178 2.56 17.01 -6.46
CA SER A 178 2.82 17.21 -7.90
C SER A 178 4.12 16.53 -8.32
N ALA A 179 4.08 15.85 -9.47
CA ALA A 179 5.29 15.25 -10.04
C ALA A 179 6.25 16.27 -10.67
N ARG A 180 5.78 17.49 -10.92
CA ARG A 180 6.56 18.53 -11.58
C ARG A 180 7.24 19.42 -10.53
N PRO A 181 8.54 19.73 -10.68
CA PRO A 181 9.15 20.79 -9.88
C PRO A 181 8.60 22.17 -10.28
N THR A 182 8.37 22.37 -11.58
CA THR A 182 7.79 23.59 -12.16
C THR A 182 6.97 23.24 -13.41
N TYR A 183 5.99 24.07 -13.75
CA TYR A 183 5.22 23.99 -14.99
C TYR A 183 4.89 25.38 -15.56
N ILE A 184 4.45 25.42 -16.82
CA ILE A 184 4.02 26.67 -17.46
C ILE A 184 2.55 26.89 -17.12
N CYS A 185 2.29 27.81 -16.21
CA CYS A 185 0.94 28.27 -15.92
C CYS A 185 0.39 29.06 -17.11
N GLN A 186 -0.81 28.68 -17.57
CA GLN A 186 -1.49 29.25 -18.72
C GLN A 186 -2.55 30.28 -18.29
N PRO A 187 -3.08 31.11 -19.20
CA PRO A 187 -4.17 32.05 -18.90
C PRO A 187 -5.42 31.42 -18.30
N PHE A 188 -5.74 30.18 -18.67
CA PHE A 188 -6.88 29.44 -18.10
C PHE A 188 -6.60 28.87 -16.71
N HIS A 189 -5.33 28.75 -16.31
CA HIS A 189 -4.92 28.57 -14.92
C HIS A 189 -4.81 29.92 -14.19
N GLY A 190 -5.27 31.01 -14.80
CA GLY A 190 -5.27 32.36 -14.26
C GLY A 190 -3.89 33.05 -14.19
N CYS A 191 -2.93 32.67 -15.05
CA CYS A 191 -1.70 33.44 -15.28
C CYS A 191 -1.76 34.19 -16.62
N ASN A 192 -1.78 35.52 -16.57
CA ASN A 192 -1.70 36.35 -17.77
C ASN A 192 -0.58 37.41 -17.61
N PRO A 193 0.53 37.34 -18.38
CA PRO A 193 0.85 36.33 -19.40
C PRO A 193 1.14 34.95 -18.79
N ALA A 194 1.27 33.93 -19.66
CA ALA A 194 1.73 32.61 -19.23
C ALA A 194 3.10 32.72 -18.53
N ALA A 195 3.25 32.04 -17.40
CA ALA A 195 4.41 32.18 -16.54
C ALA A 195 4.83 30.84 -15.93
N THR A 196 6.12 30.63 -15.74
CA THR A 196 6.61 29.45 -15.02
C THR A 196 6.26 29.58 -13.53
N ARG A 197 5.65 28.53 -13.00
CA ARG A 197 5.28 28.41 -11.59
C ARG A 197 5.81 27.08 -11.03
N ASN A 198 5.88 27.01 -9.72
CA ASN A 198 6.19 25.80 -9.00
C ASN A 198 5.15 24.70 -9.28
N GLY A 199 5.52 23.44 -9.04
CA GLY A 199 4.63 22.28 -9.18
C GLY A 199 3.30 22.44 -8.45
N ILE A 200 3.35 23.07 -7.27
CA ILE A 200 2.17 23.52 -6.54
C ILE A 200 2.36 24.99 -6.17
N TRP A 201 1.34 25.81 -6.40
CA TRP A 201 1.31 27.23 -6.02
C TRP A 201 -0.14 27.72 -5.93
N GLY A 202 -0.39 28.83 -5.25
CA GLY A 202 -1.72 29.45 -5.17
C GLY A 202 -1.88 30.23 -3.87
N SER A 203 -3.09 30.72 -3.60
CA SER A 203 -3.43 31.41 -2.34
C SER A 203 -4.09 30.51 -1.29
N GLY A 204 -4.23 29.22 -1.59
CA GLY A 204 -4.90 28.25 -0.74
C GLY A 204 -4.00 27.68 0.35
N GLY A 205 -4.47 26.68 1.08
CA GLY A 205 -3.65 26.01 2.07
C GLY A 205 -4.36 24.87 2.80
N PRO A 206 -3.73 24.29 3.84
CA PRO A 206 -2.40 24.63 4.36
C PRO A 206 -1.25 24.27 3.40
N GLU A 207 -0.27 25.16 3.22
CA GLU A 207 0.92 24.88 2.39
C GLU A 207 1.78 23.73 2.94
N SER A 208 1.66 23.41 4.24
CA SER A 208 2.32 22.24 4.85
C SER A 208 1.91 20.91 4.24
N PHE A 209 0.78 20.88 3.52
CA PHE A 209 0.32 19.70 2.79
C PHE A 209 0.85 19.65 1.36
N TRP A 210 1.59 20.65 0.89
CA TRP A 210 2.08 20.68 -0.49
C TRP A 210 3.44 20.00 -0.60
N GLU A 211 3.53 18.96 -1.42
CA GLU A 211 4.76 18.22 -1.66
C GLU A 211 5.06 18.13 -3.16
N TYR A 212 6.17 18.71 -3.58
CA TYR A 212 6.63 18.70 -4.96
C TYR A 212 8.13 19.01 -5.06
N PRO A 213 8.88 18.39 -6.00
CA PRO A 213 8.44 17.31 -6.88
C PRO A 213 8.38 15.95 -6.18
N VAL A 214 7.38 15.14 -6.52
CA VAL A 214 7.31 13.71 -6.15
C VAL A 214 7.42 12.81 -7.40
N ALA A 215 7.50 11.49 -7.22
CA ALA A 215 7.46 10.57 -8.37
C ALA A 215 6.10 10.64 -9.09
N ALA A 216 6.13 10.60 -10.43
CA ALA A 216 4.92 10.55 -11.25
C ALA A 216 4.19 9.22 -11.08
N ILE A 217 2.86 9.26 -11.06
CA ILE A 217 2.02 8.06 -11.08
C ILE A 217 1.85 7.60 -12.53
N ASP A 218 2.09 6.32 -12.80
CA ASP A 218 1.94 5.77 -14.15
C ASP A 218 0.47 5.49 -14.47
N PHE A 219 -0.13 6.34 -15.30
CA PHE A 219 -1.52 6.17 -15.77
C PHE A 219 -1.65 5.09 -16.86
N ALA A 220 -0.57 4.71 -17.55
CA ALA A 220 -0.63 3.64 -18.55
C ALA A 220 -0.83 2.26 -17.90
N ALA A 221 -0.32 2.09 -16.67
CA ALA A 221 -0.63 0.92 -15.86
C ALA A 221 -2.14 0.84 -15.51
N VAL A 222 -2.83 1.99 -15.40
CA VAL A 222 -4.27 2.04 -15.11
C VAL A 222 -5.11 1.58 -16.31
N SER A 223 -4.75 1.96 -17.54
CA SER A 223 -5.47 1.47 -18.73
C SER A 223 -5.27 -0.02 -18.96
N GLY A 224 -4.07 -0.56 -18.68
CA GLY A 224 -3.84 -2.01 -18.64
C GLY A 224 -4.72 -2.74 -17.62
N SER A 225 -5.11 -2.06 -16.53
CA SER A 225 -6.05 -2.59 -15.52
C SER A 225 -7.51 -2.57 -15.99
N LEU A 226 -7.92 -1.64 -16.87
CA LEU A 226 -9.31 -1.56 -17.37
C LEU A 226 -9.71 -2.79 -18.19
N SER A 227 -8.79 -3.37 -18.96
CA SER A 227 -9.04 -4.62 -19.69
C SER A 227 -9.22 -5.79 -18.73
N SER A 228 -8.40 -5.86 -17.68
CA SER A 228 -8.52 -6.87 -16.62
C SER A 228 -9.81 -6.71 -15.81
N LEU A 229 -10.26 -5.48 -15.56
CA LEU A 229 -11.54 -5.20 -14.91
C LEU A 229 -12.74 -5.59 -15.78
N ARG A 230 -12.66 -5.38 -17.10
CA ARG A 230 -13.68 -5.88 -18.05
C ARG A 230 -13.78 -7.40 -17.97
N ASP A 231 -12.66 -8.10 -18.06
CA ASP A 231 -12.65 -9.56 -18.02
C ASP A 231 -13.19 -10.08 -16.68
N ALA A 232 -12.82 -9.45 -15.56
CA ALA A 232 -13.36 -9.77 -14.23
C ALA A 232 -14.86 -9.50 -14.12
N ALA A 233 -15.38 -8.44 -14.76
CA ALA A 233 -16.80 -8.11 -14.78
C ALA A 233 -17.64 -9.09 -15.61
N MET A 234 -17.03 -9.75 -16.60
CA MET A 234 -17.68 -10.74 -17.45
C MET A 234 -17.78 -12.12 -16.80
N VAL A 235 -17.08 -12.37 -15.68
CA VAL A 235 -17.15 -13.64 -14.95
C VAL A 235 -18.55 -13.80 -14.32
N PRO A 236 -19.31 -14.86 -14.65
CA PRO A 236 -20.64 -15.09 -14.10
C PRO A 236 -20.61 -15.17 -12.56
N GLY A 237 -21.42 -14.33 -11.90
CA GLY A 237 -21.48 -14.24 -10.43
C GLY A 237 -20.30 -13.49 -9.78
N GLY A 238 -19.29 -13.09 -10.56
CA GLY A 238 -18.15 -12.29 -10.11
C GLY A 238 -18.46 -10.80 -10.15
N GLY A 239 -18.65 -10.24 -11.34
CA GLY A 239 -18.96 -8.82 -11.55
C GLY A 239 -20.23 -8.60 -12.38
N HIS A 240 -20.49 -7.35 -12.77
CA HIS A 240 -21.56 -7.03 -13.72
C HIS A 240 -20.99 -6.22 -14.88
N TYR A 241 -20.95 -6.85 -16.04
CA TYR A 241 -20.61 -6.22 -17.31
C TYR A 241 -21.86 -5.66 -18.00
N LEU A 242 -21.83 -4.38 -18.36
CA LEU A 242 -22.87 -3.69 -19.13
C LEU A 242 -22.38 -3.44 -20.55
N GLU A 243 -23.06 -4.07 -21.50
CA GLU A 243 -22.80 -3.93 -22.93
C GLU A 243 -23.05 -2.50 -23.43
N PRO A 244 -22.40 -2.06 -24.52
CA PRO A 244 -22.64 -0.76 -25.13
C PRO A 244 -24.13 -0.53 -25.43
N THR A 245 -24.63 0.68 -25.21
CA THR A 245 -26.03 0.98 -25.50
C THR A 245 -26.29 1.10 -27.00
N ARG A 246 -27.57 1.02 -27.41
CA ARG A 246 -27.96 1.04 -28.83
C ARG A 246 -27.86 2.46 -29.40
N ALA A 247 -27.93 2.57 -30.73
CA ALA A 247 -28.05 3.87 -31.39
C ALA A 247 -29.22 4.69 -30.80
N ASN A 248 -28.94 5.94 -30.41
CA ASN A 248 -29.83 6.89 -29.70
C ASN A 248 -29.99 6.68 -28.18
N GLU A 249 -29.20 5.81 -27.57
CA GLU A 249 -28.97 5.78 -26.13
C GLU A 249 -27.62 6.45 -25.83
N TYR A 250 -27.43 6.95 -24.62
CA TYR A 250 -26.27 7.74 -24.23
C TYR A 250 -25.41 7.07 -23.15
N GLY A 251 -25.72 5.82 -22.80
CA GLY A 251 -25.09 5.08 -21.72
C GLY A 251 -26.04 4.72 -20.57
N TYR A 252 -25.50 4.54 -19.37
CA TYR A 252 -26.22 4.02 -18.20
C TYR A 252 -26.19 4.98 -17.02
N GLN A 253 -27.22 4.93 -16.18
CA GLN A 253 -27.17 5.56 -14.86
C GLN A 253 -27.22 4.49 -13.78
N ILE A 254 -26.25 4.55 -12.88
CA ILE A 254 -26.13 3.70 -11.71
C ILE A 254 -26.50 4.55 -10.49
N ILE A 255 -27.51 4.13 -9.75
CA ILE A 255 -27.88 4.74 -8.48
C ILE A 255 -27.57 3.75 -7.37
N LEU A 256 -26.49 4.01 -6.64
CA LEU A 256 -26.03 3.22 -5.51
C LEU A 256 -27.01 3.37 -4.34
N LYS A 257 -27.41 2.24 -3.77
CA LYS A 257 -28.31 2.16 -2.63
C LYS A 257 -27.65 1.39 -1.50
N SER A 258 -27.26 2.12 -0.45
CA SER A 258 -26.90 1.47 0.80
C SER A 258 -28.15 1.08 1.58
N ASN A 259 -28.22 -0.16 2.05
CA ASN A 259 -29.34 -0.62 2.86
C ASN A 259 -29.15 -0.32 4.36
N SER A 260 -28.04 0.33 4.75
CA SER A 260 -27.68 0.68 6.14
C SER A 260 -27.71 -0.50 7.14
N THR A 261 -27.80 -1.74 6.66
CA THR A 261 -27.65 -2.95 7.47
C THR A 261 -26.15 -3.22 7.62
N ALA A 262 -25.72 -3.62 8.81
CA ALA A 262 -24.31 -3.87 9.16
C ALA A 262 -23.67 -5.06 8.40
N THR A 263 -24.34 -5.58 7.37
CA THR A 263 -23.92 -6.66 6.49
C THR A 263 -23.45 -6.06 5.15
N PRO A 264 -22.14 -6.15 4.81
CA PRO A 264 -21.56 -5.54 3.60
C PRO A 264 -22.13 -5.99 2.24
N ASN A 265 -23.02 -6.99 2.23
CA ASN A 265 -23.46 -7.71 1.04
C ASN A 265 -24.94 -7.45 0.66
N ASP A 266 -25.66 -6.59 1.39
CA ASP A 266 -27.07 -6.28 1.11
C ASP A 266 -27.26 -5.01 0.29
N ASP A 267 -26.16 -4.30 -0.02
CA ASP A 267 -26.22 -3.11 -0.86
C ASP A 267 -26.61 -3.51 -2.29
N SER A 268 -27.39 -2.64 -2.93
CA SER A 268 -27.88 -2.84 -4.29
C SER A 268 -27.70 -1.57 -5.09
N TYR A 269 -27.95 -1.66 -6.39
CA TYR A 269 -28.02 -0.47 -7.20
C TYR A 269 -29.14 -0.58 -8.22
N ASP A 270 -29.71 0.58 -8.53
CA ASP A 270 -30.64 0.71 -9.63
C ASP A 270 -29.89 1.02 -10.90
N LEU A 271 -30.28 0.33 -11.96
CA LEU A 271 -29.76 0.54 -13.30
C LEU A 271 -30.83 1.16 -14.19
N TYR A 272 -30.47 2.25 -14.83
CA TYR A 272 -31.28 2.89 -15.87
C TYR A 272 -30.46 3.00 -17.15
N LYS A 273 -31.14 2.92 -18.30
CA LYS A 273 -30.58 3.32 -19.59
C LYS A 273 -30.89 4.79 -19.86
N VAL A 274 -29.90 5.58 -20.22
CA VAL A 274 -30.06 7.00 -20.51
C VAL A 274 -30.50 7.16 -21.96
N THR A 275 -31.72 7.64 -22.16
CA THR A 275 -32.33 7.80 -23.49
C THR A 275 -32.23 9.24 -24.00
N ASN A 276 -31.99 10.21 -23.12
CA ASN A 276 -31.81 11.60 -23.52
C ASN A 276 -30.98 12.39 -22.49
N THR A 277 -30.15 13.31 -23.00
CA THR A 277 -29.30 14.21 -22.22
C THR A 277 -29.53 15.67 -22.61
N TRP A 278 -29.35 16.58 -21.66
CA TRP A 278 -29.21 17.99 -21.99
C TRP A 278 -27.84 18.22 -22.60
N GLN A 279 -27.81 18.97 -23.69
CA GLN A 279 -26.57 19.38 -24.31
C GLN A 279 -26.19 20.77 -23.82
N THR A 280 -25.00 20.90 -23.24
CA THR A 280 -24.44 22.18 -22.83
C THR A 280 -23.19 22.43 -23.65
N SER A 281 -23.11 23.54 -24.37
CA SER A 281 -21.87 23.91 -25.06
C SER A 281 -20.90 24.52 -24.05
N GLY A 282 -19.67 24.02 -24.03
CA GLY A 282 -18.57 24.54 -23.24
C GLY A 282 -17.30 24.55 -24.07
N TRP A 283 -16.32 25.32 -23.63
CA TRP A 283 -15.04 25.39 -24.32
C TRP A 283 -13.95 24.81 -23.41
N THR A 284 -13.14 23.89 -23.94
CA THR A 284 -11.90 23.45 -23.29
C THR A 284 -10.68 23.82 -24.13
N PRO A 285 -9.55 24.18 -23.51
CA PRO A 285 -8.30 24.47 -24.22
C PRO A 285 -7.85 23.33 -25.14
N ASP A 286 -8.01 22.08 -24.69
CA ASP A 286 -7.56 20.89 -25.40
C ASP A 286 -8.55 20.40 -26.47
N GLY A 287 -9.80 20.90 -26.39
CA GLY A 287 -10.92 20.35 -27.15
C GLY A 287 -11.67 21.34 -28.03
N GLY A 288 -11.41 22.64 -27.88
CA GLY A 288 -12.19 23.70 -28.49
C GLY A 288 -13.62 23.76 -27.92
N ASN A 289 -14.53 24.35 -28.70
CA ASN A 289 -15.95 24.37 -28.34
C ASN A 289 -16.54 22.96 -28.52
N ARG A 290 -17.01 22.36 -27.42
CA ARG A 290 -17.59 21.01 -27.38
C ARG A 290 -18.95 21.04 -26.70
N ASN A 291 -19.75 20.06 -27.07
CA ASN A 291 -21.06 19.84 -26.51
C ASN A 291 -20.96 18.75 -25.43
N TYR A 292 -21.13 19.14 -24.17
CA TYR A 292 -21.16 18.27 -23.01
C TYR A 292 -22.57 17.73 -22.79
N ARG A 293 -22.66 16.49 -22.33
CA ARG A 293 -23.94 15.76 -22.17
C ARG A 293 -24.15 15.27 -20.74
N ASP A 294 -23.54 15.95 -19.79
CA ASP A 294 -23.37 15.49 -18.41
C ASP A 294 -24.68 15.47 -17.60
N LYS A 295 -25.77 16.05 -18.12
CA LYS A 295 -27.07 16.10 -17.43
C LYS A 295 -28.08 15.19 -18.10
N ILE A 296 -28.57 14.21 -17.35
CA ILE A 296 -29.65 13.32 -17.81
C ILE A 296 -30.96 14.10 -17.93
N ARG A 297 -31.64 13.94 -19.07
CA ARG A 297 -32.98 14.48 -19.33
C ARG A 297 -34.05 13.39 -19.23
N ASN A 298 -33.79 12.22 -19.80
CA ASN A 298 -34.71 11.09 -19.74
C ASN A 298 -33.95 9.77 -19.60
N ARG A 299 -34.57 8.81 -18.92
CA ARG A 299 -34.01 7.49 -18.62
C ARG A 299 -35.10 6.44 -18.56
N SER A 300 -34.78 5.20 -18.91
CA SER A 300 -35.66 4.04 -18.76
C SER A 300 -35.13 3.11 -17.68
N TRP A 301 -36.04 2.57 -16.86
CA TRP A 301 -35.70 1.59 -15.84
C TRP A 301 -35.26 0.28 -16.50
N VAL A 302 -34.13 -0.28 -16.04
CA VAL A 302 -33.67 -1.62 -16.43
C VAL A 302 -33.99 -2.61 -15.32
N GLY A 303 -33.55 -2.32 -14.10
CA GLY A 303 -33.69 -3.24 -12.98
C GLY A 303 -32.95 -2.76 -11.74
N ASN A 304 -33.21 -3.45 -10.63
CA ASN A 304 -32.41 -3.36 -9.41
C ASN A 304 -31.55 -4.63 -9.35
N TYR A 305 -30.26 -4.44 -9.07
CA TYR A 305 -29.27 -5.50 -9.02
C TYR A 305 -28.59 -5.48 -7.65
N ALA A 306 -28.37 -6.66 -7.07
CA ALA A 306 -27.50 -6.79 -5.90
C ALA A 306 -26.07 -6.38 -6.27
N MET A 307 -25.32 -5.84 -5.30
CA MET A 307 -23.91 -5.52 -5.53
C MET A 307 -23.14 -6.80 -5.91
N PRO A 308 -22.30 -6.79 -6.97
CA PRO A 308 -21.54 -7.97 -7.36
C PRO A 308 -20.57 -8.40 -6.25
N ALA A 309 -20.35 -9.71 -6.09
CA ALA A 309 -19.45 -10.23 -5.04
C ALA A 309 -17.99 -9.76 -5.20
N SER A 310 -17.53 -9.54 -6.43
CA SER A 310 -16.22 -8.93 -6.69
C SER A 310 -16.17 -7.43 -6.41
N GLY A 311 -17.34 -6.79 -6.26
CA GLY A 311 -17.50 -5.33 -6.21
C GLY A 311 -17.30 -4.63 -7.56
N ILE A 312 -17.11 -5.34 -8.67
CA ILE A 312 -16.76 -4.74 -9.97
C ILE A 312 -18.00 -4.61 -10.85
N ILE A 313 -18.26 -3.38 -11.30
CA ILE A 313 -19.22 -3.06 -12.36
C ILE A 313 -18.44 -2.41 -13.51
N PHE A 314 -18.53 -3.01 -14.71
CA PHE A 314 -17.86 -2.49 -15.90
C PHE A 314 -18.89 -2.04 -16.92
N VAL A 315 -18.75 -0.82 -17.44
CA VAL A 315 -19.68 -0.21 -18.39
C VAL A 315 -18.96 0.13 -19.69
N GLU A 316 -19.37 -0.48 -20.80
CA GLU A 316 -18.78 -0.18 -22.11
C GLU A 316 -19.47 1.01 -22.81
N ASP A 317 -19.81 2.04 -22.03
CA ASP A 317 -20.50 3.27 -22.44
C ASP A 317 -20.32 4.37 -21.38
N ASN A 318 -20.85 5.57 -21.61
CA ASN A 318 -20.88 6.61 -20.57
C ASN A 318 -21.72 6.16 -19.37
N VAL A 319 -21.32 6.58 -18.18
CA VAL A 319 -22.05 6.24 -16.96
C VAL A 319 -22.24 7.45 -16.07
N TRP A 320 -23.45 7.59 -15.54
CA TRP A 320 -23.77 8.56 -14.50
C TRP A 320 -23.88 7.83 -13.17
N VAL A 321 -23.10 8.23 -12.19
CA VAL A 321 -23.07 7.57 -10.88
C VAL A 321 -23.63 8.52 -9.82
N SER A 322 -24.55 8.01 -9.02
CA SER A 322 -25.14 8.78 -7.92
C SER A 322 -25.52 7.87 -6.77
N GLY A 323 -25.79 8.44 -5.59
CA GLY A 323 -26.16 7.68 -4.40
C GLY A 323 -24.96 7.35 -3.52
N GLN A 324 -25.15 6.39 -2.62
CA GLN A 324 -24.16 6.01 -1.61
C GLN A 324 -24.19 4.49 -1.42
N THR A 325 -23.03 3.92 -1.12
CA THR A 325 -22.88 2.49 -0.83
C THR A 325 -21.91 2.32 0.34
N SER A 326 -22.14 1.32 1.17
CA SER A 326 -21.24 0.89 2.26
C SER A 326 -20.33 -0.25 1.80
N SER A 327 -20.71 -0.96 0.75
CA SER A 327 -19.90 -1.99 0.08
C SER A 327 -18.67 -1.41 -0.63
N ARG A 328 -17.61 -2.22 -0.74
CA ARG A 328 -16.47 -1.89 -1.63
C ARG A 328 -16.89 -2.12 -3.08
N THR A 329 -17.04 -1.03 -3.84
CA THR A 329 -17.50 -1.08 -5.23
C THR A 329 -16.57 -0.29 -6.13
N THR A 330 -16.16 -0.91 -7.24
CA THR A 330 -15.39 -0.30 -8.33
C THR A 330 -16.28 -0.22 -9.56
N ILE A 331 -16.55 1.00 -10.03
CA ILE A 331 -17.25 1.25 -11.29
C ILE A 331 -16.22 1.72 -12.30
N ALA A 332 -16.07 0.97 -13.39
CA ALA A 332 -15.18 1.31 -14.49
C ALA A 332 -16.00 1.54 -15.76
N ALA A 333 -15.59 2.53 -16.56
CA ALA A 333 -16.19 2.79 -17.87
C ALA A 333 -15.10 2.97 -18.93
N ALA A 334 -15.11 2.13 -19.96
CA ALA A 334 -14.17 2.21 -21.08
C ALA A 334 -14.72 1.46 -22.30
N VAL A 335 -14.31 1.85 -23.52
CA VAL A 335 -14.71 1.18 -24.78
C VAL A 335 -13.50 0.51 -25.42
N PHE A 336 -13.65 -0.74 -25.87
CA PHE A 336 -12.57 -1.49 -26.51
C PHE A 336 -12.76 -1.63 -28.05
N PRO A 337 -11.67 -1.63 -28.85
CA PRO A 337 -10.30 -1.30 -28.45
C PRO A 337 -10.17 0.16 -28.03
N GLU A 338 -9.33 0.42 -27.02
CA GLU A 338 -9.11 1.76 -26.50
C GLU A 338 -8.53 2.67 -27.58
N ALA A 339 -9.14 3.83 -27.75
CA ALA A 339 -8.65 4.87 -28.63
C ALA A 339 -9.04 6.24 -28.04
N PRO A 340 -8.19 7.28 -28.17
CA PRO A 340 -8.49 8.60 -27.59
C PRO A 340 -9.81 9.22 -28.06
N ASN A 341 -10.31 8.86 -29.24
CA ASN A 341 -11.58 9.32 -29.79
C ASN A 341 -12.80 8.49 -29.34
N LYS A 342 -12.60 7.47 -28.51
CA LYS A 342 -13.63 6.57 -27.98
C LYS A 342 -13.74 6.62 -26.45
N TYR A 343 -13.02 7.53 -25.79
CA TYR A 343 -13.12 7.67 -24.34
C TYR A 343 -14.54 8.03 -23.93
N VAL A 344 -15.03 7.32 -22.92
CA VAL A 344 -16.34 7.51 -22.31
C VAL A 344 -16.17 8.21 -20.98
N SER A 345 -17.22 8.90 -20.55
CA SER A 345 -17.22 9.70 -19.34
C SER A 345 -17.92 8.98 -18.19
N ILE A 346 -17.35 9.10 -16.99
CA ILE A 346 -18.04 8.86 -15.73
C ILE A 346 -18.46 10.25 -15.21
N VAL A 347 -19.76 10.42 -14.96
CA VAL A 347 -20.37 11.69 -14.56
C VAL A 347 -21.02 11.61 -13.19
#